data_AF-K7F4N3-F1
#
_entry.id   AF-K7F4N3-F1
#
_cell.length_a   1.000
_cell.length_b   1.000
_cell.length_c   1.000
_cell.angle_alpha   90.00
_cell.angle_beta   90.00
_cell.angle_gamma   90.00
#
_symmetry.space_group_name_H-M   'P 1'
#
loop_
_entity.id
_entity.type
_entity.pdbx_description
1 polymer ?
#
loop_
_entity_poly.entity_id
_entity_poly.type
_entity_poly.pdbx_seq_one_letter_code
_entity_poly.pdbx_strand_id
1 'polypeptide(L)'
;MLMTACDLGAVTKPWEISRQAAELVTSEFFEQGDRERSELKLTPSAIFDRNRKDELPRLQLEWIDSICMPLYQSLVKVNVKLKPMLDSVAVNRGKWEELHQKTLLSQTTPCSSSSSFSVSLEDIH
;
A
#
# COMPACT_ATOMS: atom_id res chain seq x y z
N MET A 1 12.56 -1.94 -22.75
CA MET A 1 12.76 -1.77 -21.29
C MET A 1 12.91 -0.31 -20.87
N LEU A 2 13.63 0.55 -21.61
CA LEU A 2 13.84 1.94 -21.16
C LEU A 2 12.53 2.74 -21.08
N MET A 3 11.66 2.68 -22.09
CA MET A 3 10.34 3.33 -22.06
C MET A 3 9.51 2.91 -20.84
N THR A 4 9.43 1.61 -20.57
CA THR A 4 8.74 1.07 -19.38
C THR A 4 9.36 1.58 -18.08
N ALA A 5 10.68 1.71 -18.00
CA ALA A 5 11.33 2.24 -16.80
C ALA A 5 11.12 3.75 -16.62
N CYS A 6 10.88 4.50 -17.70
CA CYS A 6 10.45 5.88 -17.62
C CYS A 6 9.00 5.98 -17.14
N ASP A 7 8.12 5.13 -17.67
CA ASP A 7 6.71 5.05 -17.29
C ASP A 7 6.53 4.72 -15.80
N LEU A 8 7.29 3.74 -15.30
CA LEU A 8 7.28 3.35 -13.89
C LEU A 8 8.22 4.19 -13.01
N GLY A 9 8.77 5.30 -13.53
CA GLY A 9 9.84 6.07 -12.89
C GLY A 9 9.48 6.69 -11.54
N ALA A 10 8.20 6.79 -11.19
CA ALA A 10 7.74 7.27 -9.89
C ALA A 10 8.27 6.40 -8.72
N VAL A 11 8.40 5.09 -8.92
CA VAL A 11 8.85 4.14 -7.89
C VAL A 11 10.32 4.34 -7.48
N THR A 12 11.09 5.08 -8.28
CA THR A 12 12.50 5.40 -8.00
C THR A 12 12.69 6.78 -7.37
N LYS A 13 11.62 7.53 -7.14
CA LYS A 13 11.70 8.88 -6.55
C LYS A 13 11.83 8.78 -5.03
N PRO A 14 12.25 9.84 -4.33
CA PRO A 14 12.22 9.90 -2.87
C PRO A 14 10.85 9.50 -2.33
N TRP A 15 10.83 8.87 -1.15
CA TRP A 15 9.67 8.24 -0.54
C TRP A 15 8.38 9.07 -0.63
N GLU A 16 8.43 10.34 -0.24
CA GLU A 16 7.25 11.22 -0.24
C GLU A 16 6.61 11.36 -1.63
N ILE A 17 7.45 11.49 -2.66
CA ILE A 17 7.01 11.63 -4.05
C ILE A 17 6.48 10.29 -4.57
N SER A 18 7.21 9.20 -4.30
CA SER A 18 6.78 7.86 -4.73
C SER A 18 5.45 7.45 -4.08
N ARG A 19 5.27 7.78 -2.80
CA ARG A 19 4.03 7.51 -2.06
C ARG A 19 2.87 8.33 -2.61
N GLN A 20 3.07 9.63 -2.83
CA GLN A 20 2.03 10.49 -3.40
C GLN A 20 1.59 10.00 -4.78
N ALA A 21 2.53 9.57 -5.63
CA ALA A 21 2.19 8.98 -6.92
C ALA A 21 1.34 7.70 -6.77
N ALA A 22 1.69 6.82 -5.84
CA ALA A 22 0.91 5.62 -5.57
C ALA A 22 -0.51 5.95 -5.05
N GLU A 23 -0.65 6.96 -4.19
CA GLU A 23 -1.95 7.43 -3.69
C GLU A 23 -2.83 8.01 -4.81
N LEU A 24 -2.25 8.79 -5.73
CA LEU A 24 -2.97 9.33 -6.89
C LEU A 24 -3.48 8.21 -7.82
N VAL A 25 -2.61 7.28 -8.20
CA VAL A 25 -2.98 6.13 -9.04
C VAL A 25 -4.07 5.29 -8.37
N THR A 26 -3.96 5.10 -7.05
CA THR A 26 -4.97 4.36 -6.29
C THR A 26 -6.31 5.11 -6.25
N SER A 27 -6.29 6.44 -6.13
CA SER A 27 -7.49 7.27 -6.24
C SER A 27 -8.19 7.10 -7.59
N GLU A 28 -7.43 7.10 -8.69
CA GLU A 28 -7.96 6.86 -10.03
C GLU A 28 -8.59 5.46 -10.16
N PHE A 29 -7.94 4.44 -9.61
CA PHE A 29 -8.51 3.09 -9.56
C PHE A 29 -9.82 3.03 -8.76
N PHE A 30 -9.91 3.74 -7.65
CA PHE A 30 -11.15 3.80 -6.88
C PHE A 30 -12.28 4.51 -7.64
N GLU A 31 -11.98 5.59 -8.34
CA GLU A 31 -12.96 6.29 -9.19
C GLU A 31 -13.43 5.42 -10.36
N GLN A 32 -12.53 4.60 -10.92
CA GLN A 32 -12.91 3.63 -11.94
C GLN A 32 -13.80 2.52 -11.34
N GLY A 33 -13.44 1.93 -10.20
CA GLY A 33 -14.23 0.89 -9.56
C GLY A 33 -15.64 1.35 -9.17
N ASP A 34 -15.77 2.61 -8.73
CA ASP A 34 -17.07 3.22 -8.45
C ASP A 34 -17.94 3.33 -9.71
N ARG A 35 -17.35 3.73 -10.84
CA ARG A 35 -18.06 3.78 -12.13
C ARG A 35 -18.47 2.38 -12.60
N GLU A 36 -17.58 1.39 -12.50
CA GLU A 36 -17.90 0.00 -12.83
C GLU A 36 -19.07 -0.54 -11.99
N ARG A 37 -19.10 -0.19 -10.70
CA ARG A 37 -20.18 -0.58 -9.78
C ARG A 37 -21.50 0.11 -10.12
N SER A 38 -21.47 1.43 -10.36
CA SER A 38 -22.70 2.23 -10.54
C SER A 38 -23.29 2.11 -11.94
N GLU A 39 -22.45 2.14 -12.98
CA GLU A 39 -22.87 2.17 -14.37
C GLU A 39 -23.03 0.76 -14.96
N LEU A 40 -22.12 -0.15 -14.63
CA LEU A 40 -22.07 -1.50 -15.22
C LEU A 40 -22.59 -2.60 -14.29
N LYS A 41 -22.89 -2.28 -13.02
CA LYS A 41 -23.32 -3.23 -11.98
C LYS A 41 -22.32 -4.38 -11.77
N LEU A 42 -21.04 -4.11 -12.00
CA LEU A 42 -19.96 -5.07 -11.79
C LEU A 42 -19.42 -4.96 -10.35
N THR A 43 -18.83 -6.05 -9.85
CA THR A 43 -18.08 -6.02 -8.59
C THR A 43 -16.63 -5.64 -8.91
N PRO A 44 -16.12 -4.50 -8.41
CA PRO A 44 -14.74 -4.08 -8.66
C PRO A 44 -13.75 -5.06 -8.05
N SER A 45 -12.59 -5.24 -8.69
CA SER A 45 -11.51 -6.04 -8.09
C SER A 45 -10.84 -5.29 -6.92
N ALA A 46 -10.05 -6.00 -6.12
CA ALA A 46 -9.47 -5.52 -4.86
C ALA A 46 -8.81 -4.13 -4.95
N ILE A 47 -8.02 -3.90 -6.01
CA ILE A 47 -7.26 -2.66 -6.21
C ILE A 47 -8.14 -1.47 -6.62
N PHE A 48 -9.36 -1.73 -7.11
CA PHE A 48 -10.34 -0.72 -7.51
C PHE A 48 -11.43 -0.50 -6.44
N ASP A 49 -11.45 -1.27 -5.36
CA ASP A 49 -12.44 -1.12 -4.29
C ASP A 49 -11.90 -0.24 -3.16
N ARG A 50 -12.42 0.99 -3.05
CA ARG A 50 -12.04 1.96 -2.01
C ARG A 50 -12.21 1.46 -0.58
N ASN A 51 -13.07 0.45 -0.38
CA ASN A 51 -13.29 -0.16 0.93
C ASN A 51 -12.09 -1.00 1.41
N ARG A 52 -11.15 -1.32 0.51
CA ARG A 52 -9.95 -2.13 0.76
C ARG A 52 -8.66 -1.30 0.73
N LYS A 53 -8.77 0.00 1.00
CA LYS A 53 -7.64 0.95 0.97
C LYS A 53 -6.50 0.57 1.93
N ASP A 54 -6.81 -0.15 3.01
CA ASP A 54 -5.84 -0.64 3.99
C ASP A 54 -4.92 -1.72 3.42
N GLU A 55 -5.30 -2.36 2.31
CA GLU A 55 -4.47 -3.31 1.58
C GLU A 55 -3.42 -2.65 0.67
N LEU A 56 -3.48 -1.33 0.47
CA LEU A 56 -2.56 -0.60 -0.42
C LEU A 56 -1.08 -0.93 -0.16
N PRO A 57 -0.57 -0.96 1.09
CA PRO A 57 0.82 -1.34 1.35
C PRO A 57 1.18 -2.73 0.83
N ARG A 58 0.29 -3.72 1.01
CA ARG A 58 0.49 -5.10 0.53
C ARG A 58 0.52 -5.14 -1.00
N LEU A 59 -0.41 -4.45 -1.64
CA LEU A 59 -0.52 -4.38 -3.10
C LEU A 59 0.72 -3.71 -3.73
N GLN A 60 1.23 -2.65 -3.10
CA GLN A 60 2.46 -1.99 -3.54
C GLN A 60 3.69 -2.90 -3.40
N LEU A 61 3.82 -3.68 -2.31
CA LEU A 61 4.89 -4.66 -2.17
C LEU A 61 4.87 -5.71 -3.29
N GLU A 62 3.70 -6.29 -3.55
CA GLU A 62 3.49 -7.29 -4.60
C GLU A 62 3.84 -6.73 -5.99
N TRP A 63 3.41 -5.50 -6.28
CA TRP A 63 3.71 -4.81 -7.53
C TRP A 63 5.21 -4.51 -7.68
N ILE A 64 5.86 -3.99 -6.63
CA ILE A 64 7.29 -3.68 -6.65
C ILE A 64 8.10 -4.96 -6.90
N ASP A 65 7.79 -6.05 -6.20
CA ASP A 65 8.53 -7.31 -6.31
C ASP A 65 8.33 -7.99 -7.66
N SER A 66 7.11 -7.95 -8.19
CA SER A 66 6.76 -8.66 -9.42
C SER A 66 7.17 -7.88 -10.68
N ILE A 67 7.17 -6.55 -10.63
CA ILE A 67 7.32 -5.70 -11.82
C ILE A 67 8.56 -4.80 -11.73
N CYS A 68 8.63 -3.94 -10.72
CA CYS A 68 9.65 -2.89 -10.66
C CYS A 68 11.05 -3.44 -10.41
N MET A 69 11.19 -4.35 -9.46
CA MET A 69 12.47 -4.93 -9.10
C MET A 69 13.13 -5.67 -10.27
N PRO A 70 12.47 -6.61 -10.97
CA PRO A 70 13.03 -7.25 -12.16
C PRO A 70 13.41 -6.25 -13.26
N LEU A 71 12.60 -5.21 -13.47
CA LEU A 71 12.86 -4.17 -14.47
C LEU A 71 14.15 -3.41 -14.19
N TYR A 72 14.31 -2.85 -12.99
CA TYR A 72 15.49 -2.06 -12.65
C TYR A 72 16.74 -2.93 -12.44
N GLN A 73 16.61 -4.17 -11.96
CA GLN A 73 17.71 -5.14 -11.96
C GLN A 73 18.23 -5.40 -13.39
N SER A 74 17.31 -5.57 -14.34
CA SER A 74 17.67 -5.78 -15.75
C SER A 74 18.34 -4.56 -16.37
N LEU A 75 17.91 -3.35 -16.01
CA LEU A 75 18.57 -2.12 -16.46
C LEU A 75 19.99 -1.94 -15.92
N VAL A 76 20.23 -2.31 -14.66
CA VAL A 76 21.58 -2.26 -14.06
C VAL A 76 22.55 -3.20 -14.80
N LYS A 77 22.08 -4.36 -15.26
CA LYS A 77 22.89 -5.27 -16.09
C LYS A 77 23.31 -4.64 -17.43
N VAL A 78 22.48 -3.75 -17.98
CA VAL A 78 22.80 -3.02 -19.22
C VAL A 78 23.75 -1.86 -18.94
N ASN A 79 23.53 -1.11 -17.86
CA ASN A 79 24.39 -0.02 -17.46
C ASN A 79 24.41 0.12 -15.93
N VAL A 80 25.56 -0.17 -15.33
CA VAL A 80 25.79 -0.08 -13.88
C VAL A 80 25.52 1.31 -13.32
N LYS A 81 25.62 2.38 -14.13
CA LYS A 81 25.29 3.75 -13.70
C LYS A 81 23.82 3.94 -13.31
N LEU A 82 22.94 3.01 -13.66
CA LEU A 82 21.52 3.02 -13.29
C LEU A 82 21.27 2.40 -11.91
N LYS A 83 22.30 1.90 -11.21
CA LYS A 83 22.19 1.32 -9.86
C LYS A 83 21.45 2.20 -8.84
N PRO A 84 21.62 3.54 -8.82
CA PRO A 84 20.88 4.40 -7.88
C PRO A 84 19.35 4.30 -8.00
N MET A 85 18.84 4.02 -9.21
CA MET A 85 17.41 3.82 -9.42
C MET A 85 16.92 2.55 -8.74
N LEU A 86 17.66 1.44 -8.91
CA LEU A 86 17.39 0.16 -8.26
C LEU A 86 17.46 0.29 -6.73
N ASP A 87 18.45 1.00 -6.21
CA ASP A 87 18.58 1.25 -4.77
C ASP A 87 17.40 2.04 -4.22
N SER A 88 16.92 3.03 -4.97
CA SER A 88 15.74 3.82 -4.59
C SER A 88 14.47 2.97 -4.56
N VAL A 89 14.30 2.03 -5.50
CA VAL A 89 13.18 1.06 -5.44
C VAL A 89 13.26 0.20 -4.19
N ALA A 90 14.45 -0.32 -3.84
CA ALA A 90 14.63 -1.14 -2.65
C ALA A 90 14.33 -0.37 -1.35
N VAL A 91 14.75 0.91 -1.26
CA VAL A 91 14.43 1.78 -0.12
C VAL A 91 12.92 2.00 0.00
N ASN A 92 12.25 2.33 -1.11
CA ASN A 92 10.80 2.55 -1.12
C ASN A 92 10.03 1.27 -0.78
N ARG A 93 10.49 0.10 -1.26
CA ARG A 93 9.94 -1.20 -0.85
C ARG A 93 10.01 -1.39 0.66
N GLY A 94 11.14 -1.07 1.28
CA GLY A 94 11.31 -1.13 2.74
C GLY A 94 10.32 -0.24 3.49
N LYS A 95 10.02 0.95 2.96
CA LYS A 95 9.02 1.85 3.55
C LYS A 95 7.60 1.32 3.43
N TRP A 96 7.25 0.69 2.31
CA TRP A 96 5.97 0.01 2.16
C TRP A 96 5.84 -1.19 3.11
N GLU A 97 6.93 -1.92 3.35
CA GLU A 97 6.98 -3.01 4.33
C GLU A 97 6.71 -2.50 5.75
N GLU A 98 7.37 -1.41 6.16
CA GLU A 98 7.11 -0.75 7.45
C GLU A 98 5.63 -0.35 7.61
N LEU A 99 5.00 0.16 6.56
CA LEU A 99 3.57 0.50 6.57
C LEU A 99 2.68 -0.73 6.65
N HIS A 100 3.00 -1.78 5.89
CA HIS A 100 2.23 -3.02 5.91
C HIS A 100 2.22 -3.65 7.30
N GLN A 101 3.38 -3.72 7.95
CA GLN A 101 3.51 -4.24 9.32
C GLN A 101 2.71 -3.40 10.33
N LYS A 102 2.73 -2.07 10.21
CA LYS A 102 1.90 -1.18 11.06
C LYS A 102 0.41 -1.45 10.89
N THR A 103 -0.05 -1.67 9.66
CA THR A 103 -1.45 -2.04 9.40
C THR A 103 -1.82 -3.36 10.08
N LEU A 104 -0.97 -4.39 9.99
CA LEU A 104 -1.21 -5.67 10.65
C LEU A 104 -1.25 -5.57 12.19
N LEU A 105 -0.36 -4.77 12.78
CA LEU A 105 -0.35 -4.52 14.23
C LEU A 105 -1.64 -3.82 14.71
N SER A 106 -2.16 -2.88 13.91
CA SER A 106 -3.42 -2.19 14.24
C SER A 106 -4.64 -3.11 14.20
N GLN A 107 -4.60 -4.17 13.40
CA GLN A 107 -5.69 -5.15 13.27
C GLN A 107 -5.63 -6.25 14.35
N THR A 108 -4.46 -6.48 14.96
CA THR A 108 -4.22 -7.57 15.92
C THR A 108 -4.39 -7.17 17.39
N THR A 109 -4.74 -5.91 17.70
CA THR A 109 -5.08 -5.50 19.07
C THR A 109 -6.57 -5.72 19.31
N PRO A 110 -7.01 -6.78 20.03
CA PRO A 110 -8.40 -6.90 20.44
C PRO A 110 -8.66 -5.86 21.54
N CYS A 111 -9.82 -5.22 21.49
CA CYS A 111 -10.33 -4.42 22.59
C CYS A 111 -10.43 -5.28 23.86
N SER A 112 -9.46 -5.17 24.76
CA SER A 112 -9.58 -5.67 26.13
C SER A 112 -10.49 -4.72 26.91
N SER A 113 -11.80 -4.91 26.75
CA SER A 113 -12.77 -4.38 27.69
C SER A 113 -12.81 -5.30 28.90
N SER A 114 -12.47 -4.78 30.08
CA SER A 114 -12.98 -5.30 31.34
C SER A 114 -13.40 -4.11 32.19
N SER A 115 -14.70 -3.89 32.13
CA SER A 115 -15.53 -3.05 32.99
C SER A 115 -15.27 -3.31 34.47
N SER A 116 -14.81 -2.29 35.20
CA SER A 116 -14.90 -2.25 36.65
C SER A 116 -16.29 -1.77 37.03
N PHE A 117 -17.24 -2.70 37.20
CA PHE A 117 -18.52 -2.40 37.84
C PHE A 117 -18.27 -2.35 39.36
N SER A 118 -18.27 -1.15 39.93
CA SER A 118 -18.25 -0.96 41.38
C SER A 118 -19.66 -1.18 41.92
N VAL A 119 -19.92 -2.32 42.56
CA VAL A 119 -21.07 -2.49 43.45
C VAL A 119 -20.60 -2.16 44.85
N SER A 120 -21.07 -1.04 45.41
CA SER A 120 -21.02 -0.80 46.86
C SER A 120 -22.41 -1.04 47.43
N LEU A 121 -22.46 -1.99 48.37
CA LEU A 121 -23.57 -2.19 49.31
C LEU A 121 -23.76 -0.93 50.16
N GLU A 122 -25.00 -0.48 50.30
CA GLU A 122 -25.57 0.05 51.55
C GLU A 122 -27.08 0.28 51.34
N ASP A 123 -27.90 -0.52 52.02
CA ASP A 123 -29.22 -0.17 52.59
C ASP A 123 -30.03 -1.45 52.84
N ILE A 124 -29.67 -2.16 53.91
CA ILE A 124 -30.62 -2.95 54.70
C ILE A 124 -30.65 -2.30 56.09
N HIS A 125 -31.70 -1.54 56.35
CA HIS A 125 -32.33 -1.48 57.67
C HIS A 125 -33.80 -1.06 57.56
#